data_AF-A0A2S7WWA5-F1
#
_entry.id   AF-A0A2S7WWA5-F1
#
_cell.length_a   1.000
_cell.length_b   1.000
_cell.length_c   1.000
_cell.angle_alpha   90.00
_cell.angle_beta   90.00
_cell.angle_gamma   90.00
#
_symmetry.space_group_name_H-M   'P 1'
#
loop_
_entity.id
_entity.type
_entity.pdbx_description
1 polymer ?
#
loop_
_entity_poly.entity_id
_entity_poly.type
_entity_poly.pdbx_seq_one_letter_code
_entity_poly.pdbx_strand_id
1 'polypeptide(L)'
;MKIYKIKYIAIAFLSLLVVSCNNNDDTTDTMIEMSTDFSGTYSQKDQMGRPAVNTVFVSSASKDEFNLTVPSQQSAKFQSMFQTNLKGLSPAFANAGDKNALGLDAATFTGLLATDVLNVSLDGKTTFFDGTNVLTGRALADDVITVELLLIFGGEDFTENAAFSDDHVDANDKTFLTSFPYLANPW
;
A
#
# COMPACT_ATOMS: atom_id res chain seq x y z
N MET A 1 20.40 78.20 -29.98
CA MET A 1 20.71 77.08 -29.05
C MET A 1 20.83 75.81 -29.87
N LYS A 2 21.98 75.11 -29.81
CA LYS A 2 22.39 74.08 -30.77
C LYS A 2 21.58 72.77 -30.61
N ILE A 3 20.90 72.34 -31.68
CA ILE A 3 19.96 71.19 -31.76
C ILE A 3 20.61 69.82 -31.47
N TYR A 4 21.95 69.75 -31.45
CA TYR A 4 22.69 68.50 -31.26
C TYR A 4 22.53 67.89 -29.86
N LYS A 5 22.14 68.67 -28.84
CA LYS A 5 21.93 68.15 -27.48
C LYS A 5 20.63 67.33 -27.32
N ILE A 6 19.65 67.52 -28.21
CA ILE A 6 18.35 66.80 -28.13
C ILE A 6 18.48 65.34 -28.61
N LYS A 7 19.36 65.07 -29.58
CA LYS A 7 19.57 63.71 -30.10
C LYS A 7 20.18 62.75 -29.06
N TYR A 8 21.09 63.26 -28.23
CA TYR A 8 21.71 62.46 -27.16
C TYR A 8 20.75 62.20 -25.99
N ILE A 9 19.79 63.10 -25.74
CA ILE A 9 18.76 62.94 -24.71
C ILE A 9 17.73 61.88 -25.14
N ALA A 10 17.35 61.85 -26.43
CA ALA A 10 16.42 60.85 -26.96
C ALA A 10 16.99 59.42 -26.96
N ILE A 11 18.29 59.28 -27.24
CA ILE A 11 18.98 57.97 -27.22
C ILE A 11 19.16 57.48 -25.76
N ALA A 12 19.46 58.38 -24.81
CA ALA A 12 19.56 58.03 -23.40
C ALA A 12 18.20 57.62 -22.79
N PHE A 13 17.10 58.26 -23.19
CA PHE A 13 15.75 57.87 -22.76
C PHE A 13 15.30 56.53 -23.37
N LEU A 14 15.70 56.21 -24.60
CA LEU A 14 15.37 54.93 -25.21
C LEU A 14 16.17 53.77 -24.60
N SER A 15 17.42 53.99 -24.17
CA SER A 15 18.21 52.98 -23.45
C SER A 15 17.70 52.65 -22.04
N LEU A 16 16.92 53.55 -21.42
CA LEU A 16 16.25 53.30 -20.14
C LEU A 16 14.96 52.46 -20.28
N LEU A 17 14.44 52.28 -21.50
CA LEU A 17 13.24 51.48 -21.77
C LEU A 17 13.55 50.01 -22.14
N VAL A 18 14.81 49.65 -22.38
CA VAL A 18 15.23 48.29 -22.80
C VAL A 18 16.16 47.57 -21.82
N VAL A 19 16.33 48.08 -20.59
CA VAL A 19 17.02 47.35 -19.52
C VAL A 19 16.07 47.17 -18.33
N SER A 20 15.21 46.17 -18.43
CA SER A 20 14.65 45.47 -17.29
C SER A 20 14.30 44.04 -17.70
N CYS A 21 15.34 43.27 -18.03
CA CYS A 21 15.35 41.87 -17.61
C CYS A 21 15.83 41.92 -16.17
N ASN A 22 14.87 42.00 -15.25
CA ASN A 22 15.19 41.77 -13.86
C ASN A 22 15.46 40.26 -13.73
N ASN A 23 16.70 39.88 -13.46
CA ASN A 23 17.02 38.55 -12.94
C ASN A 23 16.47 38.49 -11.51
N ASN A 24 15.15 38.41 -11.39
CA ASN A 24 14.50 38.04 -10.14
C ASN A 24 14.50 36.51 -10.07
N ASP A 25 15.64 35.95 -9.70
CA ASP A 25 15.71 34.61 -9.10
C ASP A 25 15.10 34.61 -7.67
N ASP A 26 14.61 35.76 -7.21
CA ASP A 26 13.74 35.95 -6.04
C ASP A 26 12.29 36.24 -6.47
N THR A 27 11.78 35.61 -7.53
CA THR A 27 10.39 35.18 -7.40
C THR A 27 10.41 34.21 -6.25
N THR A 28 9.98 34.67 -5.07
CA THR A 28 9.19 33.83 -4.18
C THR A 28 8.29 33.07 -5.13
N ASP A 29 8.68 31.84 -5.42
CA ASP A 29 7.82 30.85 -5.98
C ASP A 29 6.72 30.85 -4.94
N THR A 30 5.69 31.66 -5.20
CA THR A 30 4.39 31.52 -4.58
C THR A 30 4.08 30.11 -5.01
N MET A 31 4.54 29.16 -4.18
CA MET A 31 4.03 27.83 -4.12
C MET A 31 2.56 28.13 -4.01
N ILE A 32 1.87 28.01 -5.14
CA ILE A 32 0.43 28.00 -5.16
C ILE A 32 0.20 26.88 -4.19
N GLU A 33 -0.17 27.23 -2.95
CA GLU A 33 -0.71 26.28 -2.03
C GLU A 33 -1.91 25.77 -2.79
N MET A 34 -1.72 24.64 -3.46
CA MET A 34 -2.76 23.80 -3.96
C MET A 34 -3.44 23.32 -2.69
N SER A 35 -4.25 24.19 -2.09
CA SER A 35 -5.12 23.83 -1.01
C SER A 35 -6.03 22.77 -1.62
N THR A 36 -5.77 21.51 -1.28
CA THR A 36 -6.59 20.39 -1.71
C THR A 36 -7.98 20.65 -1.15
N ASP A 37 -8.90 21.08 -2.01
CA ASP A 37 -10.29 21.30 -1.63
C ASP A 37 -10.92 19.93 -1.38
N PHE A 38 -11.09 19.59 -0.10
CA PHE A 38 -11.77 18.38 0.33
C PHE A 38 -13.29 18.59 0.47
N SER A 39 -13.86 19.68 -0.05
CA SER A 39 -15.31 19.86 -0.08
C SER A 39 -15.99 18.84 -1.00
N GLY A 40 -17.14 18.32 -0.57
CA GLY A 40 -17.93 17.35 -1.33
C GLY A 40 -18.50 16.22 -0.50
N THR A 41 -19.25 15.34 -1.17
CA THR A 41 -19.80 14.12 -0.57
C THR A 41 -18.90 12.95 -0.93
N TYR A 42 -18.28 12.34 0.07
CA TYR A 42 -17.47 11.13 -0.10
C TYR A 42 -18.36 9.89 -0.01
N SER A 43 -18.06 8.91 -0.85
CA SER A 43 -18.60 7.56 -0.71
C SER A 43 -17.42 6.60 -0.68
N GLN A 44 -17.48 5.60 0.20
CA GLN A 44 -16.50 4.52 0.18
C GLN A 44 -16.59 3.81 -1.17
N LYS A 45 -15.43 3.48 -1.75
CA LYS A 45 -15.31 2.71 -2.99
C LYS A 45 -14.49 1.45 -2.79
N ASP A 46 -13.45 1.57 -1.99
CA ASP A 46 -12.56 0.48 -1.64
C ASP A 46 -12.16 0.60 -0.17
N GLN A 47 -11.69 -0.50 0.38
CA GLN A 47 -11.05 -0.55 1.68
C GLN A 47 -9.71 -1.27 1.51
N MET A 48 -8.66 -0.68 2.05
CA MET A 48 -7.36 -1.32 2.02
C MET A 48 -7.17 -2.16 3.28
N GLY A 49 -7.03 -3.47 3.08
CA GLY A 49 -6.78 -4.45 4.12
C GLY A 49 -5.38 -5.03 4.02
N ARG A 50 -5.21 -6.26 4.53
CA ARG A 50 -3.97 -7.01 4.40
C ARG A 50 -3.70 -7.34 2.93
N PRO A 51 -2.42 -7.49 2.55
CA PRO A 51 -2.05 -7.91 1.20
C PRO A 51 -2.80 -9.17 0.76
N ALA A 52 -3.14 -9.23 -0.53
CA ALA A 52 -3.76 -10.36 -1.22
C ALA A 52 -5.11 -10.92 -0.70
N VAL A 53 -5.59 -10.60 0.50
CA VAL A 53 -6.79 -11.21 1.10
C VAL A 53 -8.04 -11.04 0.22
N ASN A 54 -8.36 -9.80 -0.17
CA ASN A 54 -9.49 -9.50 -1.07
C ASN A 54 -9.27 -10.08 -2.49
N THR A 55 -8.02 -10.33 -2.89
CA THR A 55 -7.72 -10.91 -4.21
C THR A 55 -7.94 -12.41 -4.23
N VAL A 56 -7.58 -13.11 -3.15
CA VAL A 56 -7.57 -14.57 -3.07
C VAL A 56 -8.90 -15.12 -2.57
N PHE A 57 -9.49 -14.50 -1.53
CA PHE A 57 -10.61 -15.10 -0.81
C PHE A 57 -11.98 -14.51 -1.13
N VAL A 58 -12.04 -13.31 -1.72
CA VAL A 58 -13.31 -12.68 -2.10
C VAL A 58 -13.65 -13.04 -3.55
N SER A 59 -14.77 -13.72 -3.73
CA SER A 59 -15.28 -14.06 -5.06
C SER A 59 -15.56 -12.80 -5.88
N SER A 60 -15.31 -12.83 -7.19
CA SER A 60 -15.42 -11.64 -8.07
C SER A 60 -16.76 -10.90 -7.97
N ALA A 61 -17.87 -11.64 -7.82
CA ALA A 61 -19.21 -11.05 -7.70
C ALA A 61 -19.45 -10.31 -6.36
N SER A 62 -18.59 -10.53 -5.36
CA SER A 62 -18.73 -9.99 -4.00
C SER A 62 -17.71 -8.92 -3.67
N LYS A 63 -16.84 -8.53 -4.62
CA LYS A 63 -15.79 -7.53 -4.38
C LYS A 63 -16.34 -6.16 -4.00
N ASP A 64 -17.30 -5.64 -4.77
CA ASP A 64 -17.94 -4.36 -4.46
C ASP A 64 -18.64 -4.39 -3.10
N GLU A 65 -19.33 -5.49 -2.81
CA GLU A 65 -20.02 -5.68 -1.54
C GLU A 65 -19.04 -5.76 -0.36
N PHE A 66 -17.93 -6.48 -0.53
CA PHE A 66 -16.86 -6.58 0.44
C PHE A 66 -16.29 -5.18 0.73
N ASN A 67 -15.91 -4.45 -0.33
CA ASN A 67 -15.30 -3.12 -0.28
C ASN A 67 -16.16 -2.04 0.40
N LEU A 68 -17.49 -2.23 0.46
CA LEU A 68 -18.42 -1.34 1.15
C LEU A 68 -18.85 -1.86 2.53
N THR A 69 -18.51 -3.10 2.88
CA THR A 69 -18.87 -3.68 4.18
C THR A 69 -17.87 -3.24 5.22
N VAL A 70 -18.35 -2.53 6.25
CA VAL A 70 -17.52 -2.09 7.37
C VAL A 70 -16.82 -3.27 8.06
N PRO A 71 -15.56 -3.11 8.52
CA PRO A 71 -14.78 -4.20 9.11
C PRO A 71 -15.48 -5.00 10.20
N SER A 72 -16.27 -4.33 11.06
CA SER A 72 -17.03 -4.97 12.14
C SER A 72 -18.12 -5.94 11.66
N GLN A 73 -18.50 -5.90 10.38
CA GLN A 73 -19.52 -6.76 9.77
C GLN A 73 -18.93 -7.76 8.76
N GLN A 74 -17.66 -7.63 8.37
CA GLN A 74 -17.09 -8.46 7.30
C GLN A 74 -17.02 -9.94 7.68
N SER A 75 -16.50 -10.26 8.88
CA SER A 75 -16.36 -11.65 9.31
C SER A 75 -17.69 -12.40 9.30
N ALA A 76 -18.75 -11.80 9.86
CA ALA A 76 -20.09 -12.38 9.88
C ALA A 76 -20.66 -12.65 8.47
N LYS A 77 -20.22 -11.87 7.47
CA LYS A 77 -20.76 -11.91 6.11
C LYS A 77 -19.93 -12.78 5.15
N PHE A 78 -18.60 -12.78 5.30
CA PHE A 78 -17.68 -13.34 4.31
C PHE A 78 -16.85 -14.53 4.81
N GLN A 79 -16.81 -14.82 6.11
CA GLN A 79 -15.97 -15.92 6.63
C GLN A 79 -16.31 -17.27 5.97
N SER A 80 -17.59 -17.58 5.76
CA SER A 80 -18.00 -18.82 5.09
C SER A 80 -17.50 -18.91 3.64
N MET A 81 -17.51 -17.78 2.92
CA MET A 81 -16.96 -17.69 1.57
C MET A 81 -15.44 -17.91 1.60
N PHE A 82 -14.73 -17.27 2.53
CA PHE A 82 -13.29 -17.40 2.68
C PHE A 82 -12.92 -18.86 2.97
N GLN A 83 -13.64 -19.51 3.88
CA GLN A 83 -13.42 -20.92 4.21
C GLN A 83 -13.65 -21.83 3.00
N THR A 84 -14.71 -21.58 2.23
CA THR A 84 -15.00 -22.34 1.01
C THR A 84 -13.88 -22.17 -0.01
N ASN A 85 -13.45 -20.93 -0.24
CA ASN A 85 -12.41 -20.61 -1.21
C ASN A 85 -11.04 -21.16 -0.77
N LEU A 86 -10.70 -21.07 0.53
CA LEU A 86 -9.47 -21.64 1.08
C LEU A 86 -9.41 -23.16 0.86
N LYS A 87 -10.48 -23.89 1.18
CA LYS A 87 -10.53 -25.35 1.01
C LYS A 87 -10.56 -25.77 -0.46
N GLY A 88 -11.09 -24.93 -1.34
CA GLY A 88 -11.04 -25.16 -2.78
C GLY A 88 -9.67 -24.86 -3.40
N LEU A 89 -8.92 -23.93 -2.80
CA LEU A 89 -7.62 -23.48 -3.29
C LEU A 89 -6.48 -24.36 -2.78
N SER A 90 -6.46 -24.67 -1.49
CA SER A 90 -5.31 -25.30 -0.84
C SER A 90 -5.55 -26.77 -0.51
N PRO A 91 -4.72 -27.68 -1.02
CA PRO A 91 -4.73 -29.07 -0.60
C PRO A 91 -4.35 -29.26 0.88
N ALA A 92 -3.64 -28.32 1.51
CA ALA A 92 -3.28 -28.36 2.93
C ALA A 92 -4.48 -28.14 3.88
N PHE A 93 -5.67 -27.89 3.35
CA PHE A 93 -6.92 -27.80 4.12
C PHE A 93 -8.01 -28.77 3.59
N ALA A 94 -7.61 -29.78 2.83
CA ALA A 94 -8.53 -30.69 2.14
C ALA A 94 -9.24 -31.67 3.10
N ASN A 95 -8.60 -32.01 4.22
CA ASN A 95 -9.09 -33.03 5.13
C ASN A 95 -9.53 -32.44 6.48
N ALA A 96 -10.28 -33.24 7.24
CA ALA A 96 -10.70 -32.87 8.58
C ALA A 96 -9.54 -33.04 9.56
N GLY A 97 -9.20 -31.98 10.28
CA GLY A 97 -8.08 -31.96 11.24
C GLY A 97 -6.90 -31.12 10.79
N ASP A 98 -6.81 -30.87 9.48
CA ASP A 98 -5.75 -30.08 8.86
C ASP A 98 -5.70 -28.65 9.40
N LYS A 99 -4.48 -28.18 9.63
CA LYS A 99 -4.18 -26.85 10.14
C LYS A 99 -3.00 -26.26 9.37
N ASN A 100 -2.90 -24.93 9.40
CA ASN A 100 -1.65 -24.28 9.02
C ASN A 100 -0.61 -24.34 10.15
N ALA A 101 0.57 -23.82 9.87
CA ALA A 101 1.67 -23.73 10.82
C ALA A 101 1.41 -22.87 12.06
N LEU A 102 0.31 -22.10 12.09
CA LEU A 102 -0.16 -21.41 13.29
C LEU A 102 -1.07 -22.30 14.15
N GLY A 103 -1.29 -23.55 13.75
CA GLY A 103 -2.21 -24.48 14.39
C GLY A 103 -3.68 -24.13 14.19
N LEU A 104 -4.00 -23.29 13.20
CA LEU A 104 -5.35 -22.83 12.91
C LEU A 104 -5.98 -23.71 11.83
N ASP A 105 -7.16 -24.24 12.12
CA ASP A 105 -7.97 -24.92 11.12
C ASP A 105 -8.56 -23.91 10.12
N ALA A 106 -9.14 -24.41 9.02
CA ALA A 106 -9.69 -23.56 7.97
C ALA A 106 -10.72 -22.54 8.49
N ALA A 107 -11.55 -22.92 9.47
CA ALA A 107 -12.58 -22.04 10.01
C ALA A 107 -11.96 -20.90 10.85
N THR A 108 -11.01 -21.25 11.71
CA THR A 108 -10.33 -20.30 12.60
C THR A 108 -9.43 -19.35 11.81
N PHE A 109 -8.66 -19.89 10.86
CA PHE A 109 -7.78 -19.09 10.00
C PHE A 109 -8.58 -18.10 9.16
N THR A 110 -9.66 -18.54 8.51
CA THR A 110 -10.50 -17.63 7.72
C THR A 110 -11.31 -16.67 8.56
N GLY A 111 -11.65 -17.02 9.81
CA GLY A 111 -12.22 -16.09 10.78
C GLY A 111 -11.28 -14.91 11.09
N LEU A 112 -9.98 -15.19 11.23
CA LEU A 112 -8.93 -14.18 11.38
C LEU A 112 -8.76 -13.32 10.12
N LEU A 113 -8.87 -13.93 8.94
CA LEU A 113 -8.70 -13.26 7.65
C LEU A 113 -9.92 -12.43 7.20
N ALA A 114 -11.13 -12.86 7.55
CA ALA A 114 -12.36 -12.26 7.04
C ALA A 114 -12.64 -10.85 7.58
N THR A 115 -12.09 -10.48 8.74
CA THR A 115 -11.99 -9.07 9.15
C THR A 115 -10.69 -8.50 8.59
N ASP A 116 -10.74 -8.01 7.36
CA ASP A 116 -9.56 -7.57 6.62
C ASP A 116 -9.19 -6.13 6.96
N VAL A 117 -8.27 -6.01 7.92
CA VAL A 117 -7.77 -4.73 8.44
C VAL A 117 -6.24 -4.75 8.55
N LEU A 118 -5.62 -3.58 8.37
CA LEU A 118 -4.19 -3.41 8.61
C LEU A 118 -3.94 -3.21 10.10
N ASN A 119 -3.37 -4.22 10.75
CA ASN A 119 -2.95 -4.13 12.14
C ASN A 119 -1.62 -3.39 12.27
N VAL A 120 -1.41 -2.75 13.43
CA VAL A 120 -0.10 -2.24 13.85
C VAL A 120 0.00 -2.37 15.36
N SER A 121 1.08 -3.00 15.84
CA SER A 121 1.40 -2.99 17.27
C SER A 121 2.04 -1.64 17.64
N LEU A 122 1.55 -1.03 18.74
CA LEU A 122 2.04 0.27 19.23
C LEU A 122 3.04 0.13 20.39
N ASP A 123 3.06 -1.02 21.05
CA ASP A 123 3.80 -1.33 22.27
C ASP A 123 4.61 -2.63 22.17
N GLY A 124 4.55 -3.31 21.03
CA GLY A 124 5.28 -4.53 20.72
C GLY A 124 5.97 -4.47 19.35
N LYS A 125 6.54 -5.60 18.94
CA LYS A 125 7.18 -5.70 17.63
C LYS A 125 6.12 -5.68 16.54
N THR A 126 6.24 -4.75 15.58
CA THR A 126 5.43 -4.74 14.36
C THR A 126 6.07 -5.69 13.33
N THR A 127 5.42 -6.80 13.05
CA THR A 127 5.82 -7.74 12.00
C THR A 127 4.63 -8.56 11.51
N PHE A 128 4.70 -9.01 10.27
CA PHE A 128 3.72 -9.89 9.67
C PHE A 128 3.84 -11.29 10.26
N PHE A 129 5.07 -11.80 10.36
CA PHE A 129 5.41 -13.05 11.04
C PHE A 129 6.92 -13.13 11.32
N ASP A 130 7.30 -13.51 12.54
CA ASP A 130 8.71 -13.79 12.89
C ASP A 130 8.89 -15.10 13.69
N GLY A 131 7.90 -15.98 13.64
CA GLY A 131 7.85 -17.21 14.43
C GLY A 131 7.31 -17.03 15.86
N THR A 132 7.24 -15.81 16.39
CA THR A 132 6.68 -15.51 17.72
C THR A 132 5.48 -14.57 17.64
N ASN A 133 5.63 -13.48 16.91
CA ASN A 133 4.62 -12.46 16.66
C ASN A 133 3.93 -12.75 15.33
N VAL A 134 2.61 -12.60 15.30
CA VAL A 134 1.76 -13.00 14.17
C VAL A 134 0.79 -11.88 13.85
N LEU A 135 0.80 -11.39 12.62
CA LEU A 135 -0.10 -10.35 12.09
C LEU A 135 -0.19 -9.09 12.98
N THR A 136 0.95 -8.68 13.53
CA THR A 136 1.08 -7.47 14.37
C THR A 136 1.37 -6.20 13.54
N GLY A 137 1.23 -6.31 12.22
CA GLY A 137 1.54 -5.31 11.22
C GLY A 137 2.53 -5.84 10.20
N ARG A 138 3.41 -5.00 9.67
CA ARG A 138 4.53 -5.43 8.83
C ARG A 138 5.74 -4.50 8.96
N ALA A 139 6.93 -5.07 8.99
CA ALA A 139 8.18 -4.36 8.80
C ALA A 139 8.48 -4.21 7.29
N LEU A 140 9.42 -3.31 6.94
CA LEU A 140 9.82 -3.10 5.54
C LEU A 140 10.41 -4.37 4.90
N ALA A 141 11.10 -5.18 5.69
CA ALA A 141 11.76 -6.41 5.25
C ALA A 141 10.88 -7.66 5.40
N ASP A 142 9.64 -7.54 5.83
CA ASP A 142 8.75 -8.70 5.92
C ASP A 142 8.31 -9.12 4.51
N ASP A 143 8.68 -10.34 4.14
CA ASP A 143 8.16 -11.03 2.97
C ASP A 143 6.76 -11.55 3.24
N VAL A 144 5.79 -10.66 3.07
CA VAL A 144 4.38 -10.92 3.39
C VAL A 144 3.81 -12.01 2.49
N ILE A 145 4.15 -12.02 1.20
CA ILE A 145 3.52 -12.93 0.24
C ILE A 145 4.01 -14.36 0.48
N THR A 146 5.31 -14.57 0.68
CA THR A 146 5.83 -15.90 1.02
C THR A 146 5.23 -16.43 2.33
N VAL A 147 5.11 -15.59 3.36
CA VAL A 147 4.44 -16.00 4.61
C VAL A 147 2.96 -16.35 4.37
N GLU A 148 2.22 -15.57 3.59
CA GLU A 148 0.83 -15.88 3.26
C GLU A 148 0.70 -17.22 2.51
N LEU A 149 1.56 -17.45 1.52
CA LEU A 149 1.62 -18.71 0.77
C LEU A 149 1.96 -19.89 1.66
N LEU A 150 2.92 -19.74 2.58
CA LEU A 150 3.23 -20.74 3.61
C LEU A 150 2.02 -21.06 4.50
N LEU A 151 1.28 -20.05 4.92
CA LEU A 151 0.08 -20.24 5.75
C LEU A 151 -1.10 -20.86 5.00
N ILE A 152 -1.13 -20.74 3.68
CA ILE A 152 -2.17 -21.32 2.82
C ILE A 152 -1.79 -22.74 2.42
N PHE A 153 -0.57 -22.99 1.97
CA PHE A 153 -0.14 -24.23 1.30
C PHE A 153 0.81 -25.11 2.13
N GLY A 154 1.52 -24.54 3.10
CA GLY A 154 2.62 -25.17 3.83
C GLY A 154 2.23 -26.22 4.87
N GLY A 155 0.95 -26.36 5.21
CA GLY A 155 0.49 -27.26 6.27
C GLY A 155 1.02 -26.87 7.65
N GLU A 156 1.04 -27.82 8.61
CA GLU A 156 1.41 -27.56 10.00
C GLU A 156 2.90 -27.30 10.24
N ASP A 157 3.78 -27.76 9.34
CA ASP A 157 5.24 -27.66 9.51
C ASP A 157 5.94 -26.91 8.38
N PHE A 158 5.16 -26.21 7.54
CA PHE A 158 5.62 -25.46 6.36
C PHE A 158 6.17 -26.31 5.20
N THR A 159 6.12 -27.65 5.30
CA THR A 159 6.71 -28.52 4.28
C THR A 159 5.71 -29.02 3.24
N GLU A 160 4.41 -28.88 3.49
CA GLU A 160 3.41 -29.29 2.53
C GLU A 160 3.44 -28.40 1.28
N ASN A 161 3.25 -29.01 0.12
CA ASN A 161 3.06 -28.31 -1.16
C ASN A 161 4.10 -27.22 -1.45
N ALA A 162 5.38 -27.45 -1.11
CA ALA A 162 6.46 -26.45 -1.16
C ALA A 162 6.57 -25.67 -2.48
N ALA A 163 6.16 -26.24 -3.61
CA ALA A 163 6.11 -25.57 -4.91
C ALA A 163 5.13 -24.37 -4.97
N PHE A 164 4.22 -24.24 -4.02
CA PHE A 164 3.22 -23.17 -3.93
C PHE A 164 3.40 -22.28 -2.69
N SER A 165 4.42 -22.55 -1.87
CA SER A 165 4.62 -21.92 -0.57
C SER A 165 5.60 -20.74 -0.61
N ASP A 166 5.98 -20.26 -1.80
CA ASP A 166 6.99 -19.21 -2.00
C ASP A 166 6.71 -18.42 -3.28
N ASP A 167 6.87 -17.09 -3.26
CA ASP A 167 6.63 -16.23 -4.42
C ASP A 167 7.87 -16.01 -5.30
N HIS A 168 9.03 -16.48 -4.84
CA HIS A 168 10.34 -16.36 -5.46
C HIS A 168 10.80 -14.91 -5.67
N VAL A 169 10.37 -13.98 -4.80
CA VAL A 169 10.75 -12.55 -4.82
C VAL A 169 11.46 -12.16 -3.52
N ASP A 170 12.73 -12.55 -3.40
CA ASP A 170 13.53 -12.35 -2.18
C ASP A 170 13.95 -10.89 -1.90
N ALA A 171 13.92 -10.03 -2.92
CA ALA A 171 14.45 -8.67 -2.80
C ALA A 171 13.86 -7.72 -3.85
N ASN A 172 13.86 -6.44 -3.49
CA ASN A 172 13.55 -5.36 -4.42
C ASN A 172 14.75 -5.07 -5.34
N ASP A 173 14.47 -4.63 -6.57
CA ASP A 173 15.49 -4.25 -7.56
C ASP A 173 16.45 -3.15 -7.07
N LYS A 174 15.95 -2.30 -6.16
CA LYS A 174 16.73 -1.26 -5.47
C LYS A 174 16.51 -1.34 -3.97
N THR A 175 17.58 -1.16 -3.20
CA THR A 175 17.48 -1.04 -1.75
C THR A 175 16.54 0.12 -1.38
N PHE A 176 15.65 -0.12 -0.43
CA PHE A 176 14.80 0.92 0.15
C PHE A 176 15.63 2.04 0.80
N LEU A 177 15.07 3.24 0.81
CA LEU A 177 15.67 4.36 1.52
C LEU A 177 15.64 4.08 3.03
N THR A 178 16.61 4.61 3.78
CA THR A 178 16.64 4.50 5.25
C THR A 178 15.75 5.52 5.94
N SER A 179 15.05 6.36 5.18
CA SER A 179 14.14 7.40 5.66
C SER A 179 12.89 7.48 4.79
N PHE A 180 11.80 7.96 5.38
CA PHE A 180 10.55 8.21 4.65
C PHE A 180 10.80 9.03 3.37
N PRO A 181 10.21 8.65 2.20
CA PRO A 181 9.11 7.69 2.02
C PRO A 181 9.50 6.20 1.97
N TYR A 182 10.74 5.81 2.30
CA TYR A 182 11.30 4.44 2.26
C TYR A 182 11.30 3.76 0.88
N LEU A 183 10.37 4.10 -0.01
CA LEU A 183 10.33 3.64 -1.39
C LEU A 183 11.50 4.21 -2.20
N ALA A 184 12.19 3.36 -2.95
CA ALA A 184 13.24 3.77 -3.87
C ALA A 184 12.66 4.43 -5.14
N ASN A 185 13.43 5.31 -5.79
CA ASN A 185 13.01 5.93 -7.05
C ASN A 185 12.85 4.88 -8.17
N PRO A 186 11.80 5.00 -9.01
CA PRO A 186 11.65 4.15 -10.19
C PRO A 186 12.83 4.39 -11.16
N TRP A 187 13.48 3.29 -11.57
CA TRP A 187 14.62 3.13 -12.50
C TRP A 187 15.82 4.07 -12.39
#